data_AF-A0A1R1AM96-F1
#
_entry.id   AF-A0A1R1AM96-F1
#
_cell.length_a   1.000
_cell.length_b   1.000
_cell.length_c   1.000
_cell.angle_alpha   90.00
_cell.angle_beta   90.00
_cell.angle_gamma   90.00
#
_symmetry.space_group_name_H-M   'P 1'
#
loop_
_entity.id
_entity.type
_entity.pdbx_description
1 polymer ?
#
loop_
_entity_poly.entity_id
_entity_poly.type
_entity_poly.pdbx_seq_one_letter_code
_entity_poly.pdbx_strand_id
1 'polypeptide(L)' 'MAHIQPVVRCEIDPTKPVPEICAVIMAVMPYHPGQEEAILQGIKDAVEQRLVQLKGAEAQHGEPIRKSGRD' A
#
# COMPACT_ATOMS: atom_id res chain seq x y z
N MET A 1 13.69 -32.55 -2.75
CA MET A 1 13.75 -31.77 -1.50
C MET A 1 12.37 -31.19 -1.24
N ALA A 2 11.91 -31.12 0.01
CA ALA A 2 10.65 -30.45 0.32
C ALA A 2 10.85 -28.93 0.19
N HIS A 3 9.98 -28.26 -0.56
CA HIS A 3 9.93 -26.80 -0.63
C HIS A 3 9.05 -26.29 0.52
N ILE A 4 9.67 -25.69 1.54
CA ILE A 4 8.96 -25.12 2.68
C ILE A 4 8.76 -23.63 2.40
N GLN A 5 7.50 -23.19 2.37
CA GLN A 5 7.13 -21.79 2.16
C GLN A 5 6.32 -21.29 3.37
N PRO A 6 6.78 -20.24 4.07
CA PRO A 6 6.00 -19.65 5.15
C PRO A 6 4.76 -18.95 4.59
N VAL A 7 3.60 -19.20 5.20
CA VAL A 7 2.33 -18.55 4.85
C VAL A 7 1.83 -17.81 6.08
N VAL A 8 1.65 -16.49 5.96
CA VAL A 8 1.01 -15.65 6.97
C VAL A 8 -0.44 -15.43 6.55
N ARG A 9 -1.39 -15.76 7.43
CA ARG A 9 -2.82 -15.52 7.23
C ARG A 9 -3.31 -14.60 8.33
N CYS A 10 -3.93 -13.50 7.95
CA CYS A 10 -4.46 -12.48 8.85
C CYS A 10 -5.87 -12.09 8.42
N GLU A 11 -6.73 -11.89 9.41
CA GLU A 11 -8.03 -11.24 9.22
C GLU A 11 -7.88 -9.79 9.64
N ILE A 12 -8.41 -8.88 8.81
CA ILE A 12 -8.29 -7.43 9.03
C ILE A 12 -9.68 -6.88 9.34
N ASP A 13 -9.82 -6.21 10.48
CA ASP A 13 -10.97 -5.37 10.81
C ASP A 13 -10.88 -4.06 9.99
N PRO A 14 -11.77 -3.85 9.02
CA PRO A 14 -11.74 -2.67 8.16
C PRO A 14 -12.01 -1.37 8.93
N THR A 15 -12.53 -1.42 10.16
CA THR A 15 -12.74 -0.24 11.00
C THR A 15 -11.46 0.23 11.70
N LYS A 16 -10.44 -0.65 11.82
CA LYS A 16 -9.15 -0.36 12.46
C LYS A 16 -7.98 -1.06 11.75
N PRO A 17 -7.75 -0.82 10.44
CA PRO A 17 -6.85 -1.65 9.64
C PRO A 17 -5.35 -1.41 9.89
N VAL A 18 -4.97 -0.24 10.40
CA VAL A 18 -3.55 0.15 10.50
C VAL A 18 -2.75 -0.72 11.49
N PRO A 19 -3.20 -0.92 12.75
CA PRO A 19 -2.47 -1.79 13.67
C PRO A 19 -2.29 -3.23 13.16
N GLU A 20 -3.27 -3.75 12.43
CA GLU A 20 -3.25 -5.11 11.90
C GLU A 20 -2.27 -5.24 10.73
N ILE A 21 -2.23 -4.26 9.82
CA ILE A 21 -1.23 -4.20 8.75
C ILE A 21 0.18 -4.13 9.35
N CYS A 22 0.38 -3.31 10.39
CA CYS A 22 1.67 -3.26 11.10
C CYS A 22 2.04 -4.62 11.70
N ALA A 23 1.07 -5.35 12.27
CA ALA A 23 1.31 -6.68 12.81
C ALA A 23 1.73 -7.69 11.73
N VAL A 24 1.16 -7.61 10.52
CA VAL A 24 1.56 -8.44 9.38
C VAL A 24 3.01 -8.15 8.98
N ILE A 25 3.38 -6.87 8.86
CA ILE A 25 4.77 -6.48 8.54
C ILE A 25 5.72 -7.07 9.58
N MET A 26 5.41 -6.90 10.87
CA MET A 26 6.21 -7.41 11.98
C MET A 26 6.32 -8.94 11.97
N ALA A 27 5.27 -9.66 11.58
CA ALA A 27 5.27 -11.12 11.48
C ALA A 27 6.20 -11.66 10.38
N VAL A 28 6.50 -10.85 9.36
CA VAL A 28 7.38 -11.25 8.24
C VAL A 28 8.86 -10.99 8.57
N MET A 29 9.18 -10.00 9.42
CA MET A 29 10.57 -9.60 9.73
C MET A 29 11.49 -10.75 10.18
N PRO A 30 11.07 -11.72 11.03
CA PRO A 30 11.95 -12.80 11.47
C PRO A 30 12.49 -13.70 10.34
N TYR A 31 11.83 -13.71 9.17
CA TYR A 31 12.28 -14.47 8.01
C TYR A 31 13.36 -13.74 7.18
N HIS A 32 13.68 -12.49 7.54
CA HIS A 32 14.62 -11.62 6.82
C HIS A 32 15.62 -10.92 7.78
N PRO A 33 16.43 -11.68 8.54
CA PRO A 33 17.32 -11.11 9.54
C PRO A 33 18.35 -10.16 8.93
N GLY A 34 18.54 -8.98 9.52
CA GLY A 34 19.50 -7.97 9.07
C GLY A 34 19.04 -7.17 7.85
N GLN A 35 17.81 -7.36 7.39
CA GLN A 35 17.20 -6.58 6.31
C GLN A 35 16.01 -5.74 6.81
N GLU A 36 15.74 -5.71 8.12
CA GLU A 36 14.52 -5.09 8.65
C GLU A 36 14.40 -3.62 8.22
N GLU A 37 15.47 -2.84 8.39
CA GLU A 37 15.48 -1.41 8.03
C GLU A 37 15.24 -1.19 6.53
N ALA A 38 15.90 -1.97 5.68
CA ALA A 38 15.75 -1.86 4.22
C ALA A 38 14.31 -2.20 3.78
N ILE A 39 13.70 -3.22 4.40
CA ILE A 39 12.30 -3.59 4.12
C ILE A 39 11.36 -2.48 4.57
N LEU A 40 11.53 -1.96 5.79
CA LEU A 40 10.69 -0.88 6.31
C LEU A 40 10.80 0.40 5.46
N GLN A 41 12.02 0.73 5.01
CA GLN A 41 12.23 1.86 4.10
C GLN A 41 11.56 1.64 2.74
N GLY A 42 11.68 0.44 2.14
CA GLY A 42 10.99 0.11 0.89
C GLY A 42 9.45 0.16 1.00
N ILE A 43 8.90 -0.28 2.14
CA ILE A 43 7.45 -0.17 2.43
C ILE A 43 7.05 1.30 2.51
N LYS A 44 7.81 2.13 3.22
CA LYS A 44 7.56 3.57 3.32
C LYS A 44 7.50 4.22 1.94
N ASP A 45 8.48 3.96 1.08
CA ASP A 45 8.55 4.55 -0.26
C ASP A 45 7.36 4.12 -1.12
N ALA A 46 6.97 2.84 -1.06
CA ALA A 46 5.80 2.33 -1.78
C ALA A 46 4.48 2.99 -1.31
N VAL A 47 4.33 3.21 0.00
CA VAL A 47 3.17 3.91 0.57
C VAL A 47 3.16 5.38 0.15
N GLU A 48 4.29 6.08 0.22
CA GLU A 48 4.41 7.47 -0.25
C GLU A 48 4.05 7.59 -1.73
N GLN A 49 4.58 6.71 -2.58
CA GLN A 49 4.23 6.69 -4.00
C GLN A 49 2.73 6.50 -4.23
N ARG A 50 2.09 5.60 -3.47
CA ARG A 50 0.65 5.38 -3.56
C ARG A 50 -0.15 6.61 -3.14
N LEU A 51 0.27 7.29 -2.07
CA LEU A 51 -0.37 8.54 -1.62
C LEU A 51 -0.26 9.65 -2.67
N VAL A 52 0.90 9.77 -3.33
CA VAL A 52 1.10 10.72 -4.44
C VAL A 52 0.14 10.43 -5.60
N GLN A 53 -0.01 9.16 -5.98
CA GLN A 53 -0.95 8.76 -7.05
C GLN A 53 -2.40 9.13 -6.72
N LEU A 54 -2.83 8.90 -5.47
CA LEU A 54 -4.19 9.24 -5.03
C LEU A 54 -4.45 10.75 -5.08
N LYS A 55 -3.48 11.56 -4.62
CA LYS A 55 -3.55 13.03 -4.72
C LYS A 55 -3.54 13.54 -6.16
N GLY A 56 -2.78 12.87 -7.05
CA GLY A 56 -2.74 13.20 -8.47
C GLY A 56 -4.00 12.81 -9.25
N ALA A 57 -4.70 11.76 -8.81
CA ALA A 57 -5.97 11.31 -9.41
C ALA A 57 -7.12 12.30 -9.14
N GLU A 58 -7.06 13.06 -8.03
CA GLU A 58 -8.03 14.13 -7.75
C GLU A 58 -7.96 15.28 -8.79
N ALA A 59 -6.81 15.50 -9.44
CA ALA A 59 -6.65 16.55 -10.44
C ALA A 59 -7.30 16.24 -11.81
N GLN A 60 -7.66 14.98 -12.09
CA GLN A 60 -8.20 14.56 -13.40
C GLN A 60 -9.73 14.50 -13.45
N HIS A 61 -10.44 14.71 -12.34
CA HIS A 61 -11.92 14.70 -12.30
C HIS A 61 -12.56 16.09 -12.47
N GLY A 62 -11.89 16.99 -13.20
CA GLY A 62 -12.25 18.42 -13.27
C GLY A 62 -12.44 19.02 -14.65
N GLU A 63 -12.63 18.25 -15.73
CA GLU A 63 -13.01 18.85 -17.03
C GLU A 63 -14.53 18.81 -17.25
N PRO A 64 -15.23 19.96 -17.33
CA PRO A 64 -16.65 19.99 -17.62
C PRO A 64 -16.92 19.58 -19.07
N ILE A 65 -17.62 18.46 -19.24
CA ILE A 65 -18.14 17.96 -20.52
C ILE A 65 -19.31 18.83 -20.99
N ARG A 66 -19.09 20.11 -21.33
CA ARG A 66 -20.03 20.90 -22.13
C ARG A 66 -19.28 21.86 -23.05
N LYS A 67 -18.98 21.40 -24.27
CA LYS A 67 -18.79 22.29 -25.41
C LYS A 67 -20.11 23.00 -25.67
N SER A 68 -20.24 24.24 -25.21
CA SER A 68 -21.30 25.14 -25.69
C SER A 68 -20.97 25.54 -27.12
N GLY A 69 -21.59 24.87 -28.09
CA GLY A 69 -21.76 25.43 -29.43
C GLY A 69 -22.88 26.47 -29.39
N ARG A 70 -22.60 27.66 -29.92
CA ARG A 70 -23.45 28.82 -30.29
C ARG A 70 -22.53 30.05 -30.17
N ASP A 71 -22.29 30.89 -31.15
CA ASP A 71 -22.78 31.09 -32.52
C ASP A 71 -21.65 31.75 -33.32
#